data_AF-A0A8T5H5E8-F1
#
_entry.id   AF-A0A8T5H5E8-F1
#
_cell.length_a   1.000
_cell.length_b   1.000
_cell.length_c   1.000
_cell.angle_alpha   90.00
_cell.angle_beta   90.00
_cell.angle_gamma   90.00
#
_symmetry.space_group_name_H-M   'P 1'
#
loop_
_entity.id
_entity.type
_entity.pdbx_description
1 polymer ?
#
loop_
_entity_poly.entity_id
_entity_poly.type
_entity_poly.pdbx_seq_one_letter_code
_entity_poly.pdbx_strand_id
1 'polypeptide(L)'
;MVRHNLKMHEHIGLLLVFIGVSWLGFGLYDSMLAANLLLVPGAALRSGLGLLKIPLFFGVGAVITYLGIIELREVLPGKNR
;
A
#
# COMPACT_ATOMS: atom_id res chain seq x y z
N MET A 1 22.82 -14.22 23.72
CA MET A 1 21.39 -13.92 23.49
C MET A 1 21.30 -12.64 22.67
N VAL A 2 21.01 -12.72 21.37
CA VAL A 2 20.78 -11.54 20.54
C VAL A 2 19.49 -10.89 21.03
N ARG A 3 19.54 -9.63 21.44
CA ARG A 3 18.38 -8.86 21.88
C ARG A 3 17.48 -8.66 20.65
N HIS A 4 16.45 -9.49 20.48
CA HIS A 4 15.46 -9.30 19.43
C HIS A 4 14.76 -7.96 19.71
N ASN A 5 14.92 -6.97 18.85
CA ASN A 5 14.37 -5.64 19.08
C ASN A 5 12.90 -5.62 18.63
N LEU A 6 12.05 -6.40 19.32
CA LEU A 6 10.62 -6.60 19.01
C LEU A 6 9.88 -5.27 18.80
N LYS A 7 10.24 -4.23 19.56
CA LYS A 7 9.67 -2.87 19.39
C LYS A 7 10.00 -2.25 18.03
N MET A 8 11.18 -2.53 17.47
CA MET A 8 11.59 -1.96 16.19
C MET A 8 10.79 -2.57 15.03
N HIS A 9 10.62 -3.90 15.01
CA HIS A 9 9.78 -4.60 14.03
C HIS A 9 8.33 -4.14 14.10
N GLU A 10 7.81 -3.88 15.29
CA GLU A 10 6.46 -3.33 15.47
C GLU A 10 6.31 -1.95 14.82
N HIS A 11 7.27 -1.04 15.08
CA HIS A 11 7.22 0.31 14.51
C HIS A 11 7.43 0.31 13.00
N ILE A 12 8.37 -0.49 12.49
CA ILE A 12 8.62 -0.64 11.06
C ILE A 12 7.40 -1.25 10.37
N GLY A 13 6.84 -2.31 10.95
CA GLY A 13 5.66 -2.98 10.42
C GLY A 13 4.43 -2.06 10.36
N LEU A 14 4.15 -1.33 11.44
CA LEU A 14 3.06 -0.34 11.47
C LEU A 14 3.28 0.78 10.45
N LEU A 15 4.51 1.29 10.33
CA LEU A 15 4.84 2.33 9.36
C LEU A 15 4.65 1.84 7.92
N LEU A 16 5.11 0.62 7.61
CA LEU A 16 4.93 0.01 6.28
C LEU A 16 3.45 -0.19 5.96
N VAL A 17 2.64 -0.70 6.91
CA VAL A 17 1.19 -0.81 6.71
C VAL A 17 0.56 0.57 6.46
N PHE A 18 0.92 1.58 7.23
CA PHE A 18 0.40 2.94 7.04
C PHE A 18 0.74 3.49 5.66
N ILE A 19 2.01 3.39 5.22
CA ILE A 19 2.45 3.85 3.90
C ILE A 19 1.75 3.06 2.80
N GLY A 20 1.73 1.73 2.90
CA GLY A 20 1.13 0.85 1.91
C GLY A 20 -0.36 1.10 1.73
N VAL A 21 -1.13 1.19 2.82
CA VAL A 21 -2.57 1.48 2.78
C VAL A 21 -2.84 2.88 2.25
N SER A 22 -2.03 3.88 2.63
CA SER A 22 -2.15 5.23 2.07
C SER A 22 -1.94 5.22 0.55
N TRP A 23 -0.95 4.47 0.08
CA TRP A 23 -0.64 4.32 -1.34
C TRP A 23 -1.76 3.61 -2.11
N LEU A 24 -2.38 2.58 -1.50
CA LEU A 24 -3.60 1.94 -2.02
C LEU A 24 -4.78 2.92 -2.08
N GLY A 25 -4.95 3.75 -1.04
CA GLY A 25 -5.97 4.80 -1.00
C GLY A 25 -5.81 5.83 -2.13
N PHE A 26 -4.58 6.24 -2.42
CA PHE A 26 -4.29 7.09 -3.59
C PHE A 26 -4.64 6.40 -4.91
N GLY A 27 -4.30 5.11 -5.05
CA GLY A 27 -4.67 4.32 -6.23
C GLY A 27 -6.19 4.23 -6.42
N LEU A 28 -6.94 4.03 -5.33
CA LEU A 28 -8.40 3.99 -5.35
C LEU A 28 -8.99 5.34 -5.76
N TYR A 29 -8.55 6.43 -5.12
CA TYR A 29 -8.97 7.79 -5.47
C TYR A 29 -8.73 8.09 -6.95
N ASP A 30 -7.52 7.78 -7.44
CA ASP A 30 -7.13 8.04 -8.82
C ASP A 30 -7.98 7.23 -9.82
N SER A 31 -8.31 5.99 -9.46
CA SER A 31 -9.18 5.11 -10.26
C SER A 31 -10.61 5.62 -10.29
N MET A 32 -11.14 6.08 -9.16
CA MET A 32 -12.49 6.65 -9.10
C MET A 32 -12.57 7.92 -9.93
N LEU A 33 -11.55 8.79 -9.87
CA LEU A 33 -11.48 9.99 -10.70
C LEU A 33 -11.42 9.63 -12.18
N ALA A 34 -10.60 8.65 -12.56
CA ALA A 34 -10.51 8.18 -13.95
C ALA A 34 -11.84 7.59 -14.44
N ALA A 35 -12.53 6.80 -13.61
CA ALA A 35 -13.84 6.24 -13.92
C ALA A 35 -14.90 7.34 -14.05
N ASN A 36 -14.86 8.36 -13.20
CA ASN A 36 -15.80 9.48 -13.28
C ASN A 36 -15.70 10.26 -14.60
N LEU A 37 -14.50 10.37 -15.18
CA LEU A 37 -14.32 11.02 -16.49
C LEU A 37 -15.06 10.31 -17.63
N LEU A 38 -15.35 9.01 -17.51
CA LEU A 38 -16.16 8.27 -18.48
C LEU A 38 -17.62 8.74 -18.50
N LEU A 39 -18.10 9.32 -17.40
CA LEU A 39 -19.48 9.78 -17.23
C LEU A 39 -19.67 11.24 -17.65
N VAL A 40 -18.58 11.98 -17.89
CA VAL A 40 -18.63 13.42 -18.25
C VAL A 40 -18.52 13.59 -19.76
N PRO A 41 -19.56 14.11 -20.45
CA PRO A 41 -19.52 14.33 -21.89
C PRO A 41 -18.38 15.29 -22.29
N GLY A 42 -17.58 14.90 -23.28
CA GLY A 42 -16.47 15.71 -23.79
C GLY A 42 -15.21 15.75 -22.90
N ALA A 43 -15.18 15.00 -21.79
CA ALA A 43 -14.00 14.90 -20.96
C ALA A 43 -12.87 14.12 -21.65
N ALA A 44 -11.65 14.63 -21.53
CA ALA A 44 -10.46 13.90 -22.00
C ALA A 44 -10.21 12.69 -21.09
N LEU A 45 -10.35 11.49 -21.65
CA LEU A 45 -10.02 10.26 -20.94
C LEU A 45 -8.52 10.17 -20.69
N ARG A 46 -8.16 9.58 -19.55
CA ARG A 46 -6.76 9.29 -19.24
C ARG A 46 -6.21 8.28 -20.23
N SER A 47 -5.00 8.53 -20.71
CA SER A 47 -4.29 7.67 -21.65
C SER A 47 -2.81 7.52 -21.27
N GLY A 48 -2.15 6.53 -21.86
CA GLY A 48 -0.73 6.26 -21.69
C GLY A 48 -0.32 6.11 -20.22
N LEU A 49 0.63 6.94 -19.78
CA LEU A 49 1.14 6.94 -18.40
C LEU A 49 0.06 7.20 -17.35
N GLY A 50 -1.04 7.88 -17.71
CA GLY A 50 -2.16 8.13 -16.79
C GLY A 50 -2.90 6.86 -16.38
N LEU A 51 -2.94 5.83 -17.23
CA LEU A 51 -3.54 4.53 -16.93
C LEU A 51 -2.56 3.60 -16.21
N LEU A 52 -1.26 3.71 -16.48
CA LEU A 52 -0.22 2.90 -15.82
C LEU A 52 -0.01 3.29 -14.35
N LYS A 53 -0.36 4.52 -13.96
CA LYS A 53 -0.30 4.96 -12.56
C LYS A 53 -1.17 4.08 -11.66
N ILE A 54 -2.36 3.71 -12.10
CA ILE A 54 -3.32 2.94 -11.29
C ILE A 54 -2.72 1.60 -10.82
N PRO A 55 -2.29 0.67 -11.69
CA PRO A 55 -1.70 -0.60 -11.27
C PRO A 55 -0.37 -0.39 -10.52
N LEU A 56 0.36 0.69 -10.79
CA LEU A 56 1.56 1.02 -10.02
C LEU A 56 1.21 1.38 -8.56
N PHE A 57 0.18 2.20 -8.35
CA PHE A 57 -0.30 2.53 -7.00
C PHE A 57 -0.83 1.28 -6.28
N PHE A 58 -1.67 0.49 -6.93
CA PHE A 58 -2.17 -0.74 -6.31
C PHE A 58 -1.07 -1.77 -6.04
N GLY A 59 -0.19 -2.01 -7.01
CA GLY A 59 0.87 -3.01 -6.90
C GLY A 59 1.89 -2.67 -5.82
N VAL A 60 2.45 -1.46 -5.87
CA VAL A 60 3.45 -1.01 -4.88
C VAL A 60 2.81 -0.91 -3.49
N GLY A 61 1.61 -0.35 -3.38
CA GLY A 61 0.88 -0.25 -2.12
C GLY A 61 0.60 -1.62 -1.50
N ALA A 62 0.19 -2.61 -2.31
CA ALA A 62 -0.05 -3.97 -1.84
C ALA A 62 1.24 -4.62 -1.33
N VAL A 63 2.34 -4.53 -2.09
CA VAL A 63 3.64 -5.10 -1.69
C VAL A 63 4.11 -4.50 -0.36
N ILE A 64 4.09 -3.18 -0.22
CA ILE A 64 4.51 -2.49 1.01
C ILE A 64 3.62 -2.89 2.20
N THR A 65 2.30 -2.96 1.99
CA THR A 65 1.36 -3.39 3.03
C THR A 65 1.65 -4.81 3.50
N TYR A 66 1.88 -5.75 2.56
CA TYR A 66 2.20 -7.13 2.89
C TYR A 66 3.54 -7.26 3.62
N LEU A 67 4.57 -6.50 3.24
CA LEU A 67 5.83 -6.44 3.99
C LEU A 67 5.60 -5.97 5.43
N GLY A 68 4.80 -4.92 5.63
CA GLY A 68 4.45 -4.44 6.97
C GLY A 68 3.71 -5.49 7.81
N ILE A 69 2.77 -6.23 7.20
CA ILE A 69 2.08 -7.34 7.88
C ILE A 69 3.05 -8.46 8.26
N ILE A 70 4.03 -8.79 7.41
CA ILE A 70 5.05 -9.80 7.71
C ILE A 70 5.87 -9.38 8.93
N GLU A 71 6.37 -8.14 8.95
CA GLU A 71 7.12 -7.58 10.09
C GLU A 71 6.30 -7.65 11.40
N LEU A 72 5.01 -7.27 11.35
CA LEU A 72 4.13 -7.35 12.52
C LEU A 72 3.90 -8.79 13.00
N ARG A 73 3.87 -9.76 12.08
CA ARG A 73 3.75 -11.19 12.44
C ARG A 73 5.01 -11.74 13.09
N GLU A 74 6.17 -11.14 12.90
CA GLU A 74 7.41 -11.53 13.60
C GLU A 74 7.43 -11.06 15.05
N VAL A 75 6.60 -10.06 15.40
CA VAL A 75 6.47 -9.55 16.77
C VAL A 75 5.59 -10.45 17.65
N LEU A 76 4.78 -11.34 17.05
CA LEU A 76 3.81 -12.14 17.78
C LEU A 76 4.50 -13.07 18.80
N PRO A 77 4.11 -13.01 20.09
CA PRO A 77 4.72 -13.81 21.14
C PRO A 77 4.49 -15.31 20.89
N GLY A 78 5.58 -16.09 20.93
CA GLY A 78 5.58 -17.55 20.73
C GLY A 78 6.14 -18.02 19.40
N LYS A 79 6.40 -17.14 18.43
CA LYS A 79 7.03 -17.50 17.14
C LYS A 79 8.56 -17.64 17.22
N ASN A 80 9.18 -16.96 18.19
CA ASN A 80 10.64 -16.93 18.42
C ASN A 80 11.06 -17.67 19.72
N ARG A 81 10.25 -18.61 20.21
CA ARG A 81 10.61 -19.48 21.34
C ARG A 81 11.14 -20.82 20.85
#